data_AF-A0A3D2V4J1-F1
#
_entry.id   AF-A0A3D2V4J1-F1
#
_cell.length_a   1.000
_cell.length_b   1.000
_cell.length_c   1.000
_cell.angle_alpha   90.00
_cell.angle_beta   90.00
_cell.angle_gamma   90.00
#
_symmetry.space_group_name_H-M   'P 1'
#
loop_
_entity.id
_entity.type
_entity.pdbx_description
1 polymer ?
#
loop_
_entity_poly.entity_id
_entity_poly.type
_entity_poly.pdbx_seq_one_letter_code
_entity_poly.pdbx_strand_id
1 'polypeptide(L)'
;NNGKGELLSNASAGLVKSLFNRLSIGAEEPVLIHFDKHGGRNQYLPLLMQTFPDVFIQVTREGREISEYRWGDGAGLGEGNIQCRFVAKGDRFLPAALASNFAKYARELAMMSFNTFWRQQVADLKPTAGYPVDAKRFKQEIETVQSDLGISDDILWRQR
;
A
#
# COMPACT_ATOMS: atom_id res chain seq x y z
N ASN A 1 10.70 -9.66 -10.40
CA ASN A 1 10.28 -8.43 -11.11
C ASN A 1 8.92 -8.03 -10.55
N ASN A 2 8.86 -7.49 -9.34
CA ASN A 2 7.59 -7.25 -8.65
C ASN A 2 6.99 -5.93 -9.15
N GLY A 3 5.90 -6.02 -9.91
CA GLY A 3 5.23 -4.84 -10.44
C GLY A 3 4.69 -3.94 -9.32
N LYS A 4 4.47 -2.65 -9.61
CA LYS A 4 3.88 -1.68 -8.65
C LYS A 4 2.63 -2.22 -7.95
N GLY A 5 1.75 -2.90 -8.70
CA GLY A 5 0.51 -3.47 -8.15
C GLY A 5 0.77 -4.58 -7.13
N GLU A 6 1.78 -5.40 -7.34
CA GLU A 6 2.15 -6.49 -6.43
C GLU A 6 2.75 -5.96 -5.13
N LEU A 7 3.68 -4.99 -5.22
CA LEU A 7 4.24 -4.33 -4.05
C LEU A 7 3.13 -3.70 -3.17
N LEU A 8 2.19 -2.98 -3.79
CA LEU A 8 1.07 -2.37 -3.07
C LEU A 8 0.15 -3.41 -2.43
N SER A 9 -0.17 -4.48 -3.14
CA SER A 9 -0.95 -5.59 -2.60
C SER A 9 -0.26 -6.25 -1.39
N ASN A 10 1.05 -6.54 -1.48
CA ASN A 10 1.81 -7.14 -0.39
C ASN A 10 1.88 -6.22 0.83
N ALA A 11 2.17 -4.94 0.63
CA ALA A 11 2.20 -3.95 1.71
C ALA A 11 0.83 -3.82 2.41
N SER A 12 -0.25 -3.78 1.63
CA SER A 12 -1.61 -3.63 2.17
C SER A 12 -2.06 -4.89 2.93
N ALA A 13 -1.76 -6.09 2.40
CA ALA A 13 -2.04 -7.35 3.10
C ALA A 13 -1.23 -7.47 4.39
N GLY A 14 0.04 -7.03 4.38
CA GLY A 14 0.88 -6.95 5.57
C GLY A 14 0.31 -6.03 6.65
N LEU A 15 -0.27 -4.88 6.27
CA LEU A 15 -0.97 -4.01 7.22
C LEU A 15 -2.16 -4.70 7.88
N VAL A 16 -2.95 -5.45 7.11
CA VAL A 16 -4.05 -6.25 7.66
C VAL A 16 -3.54 -7.29 8.65
N LYS A 17 -2.48 -8.03 8.33
CA LYS A 17 -1.84 -8.96 9.29
C LYS A 17 -1.39 -8.25 10.56
N SER A 18 -0.79 -7.06 10.44
CA SER A 18 -0.38 -6.25 11.60
C SER A 18 -1.57 -5.81 12.46
N LEU A 19 -2.75 -5.61 11.87
CA LEU A 19 -3.96 -5.26 12.60
C LEU A 19 -4.50 -6.46 13.35
N PHE A 20 -4.57 -7.64 12.73
CA PHE A 20 -4.94 -8.88 13.41
C PHE A 20 -4.04 -9.22 14.59
N ASN A 21 -2.73 -8.93 14.49
CA ASN A 21 -1.80 -9.15 15.61
C ASN A 21 -1.98 -8.13 16.76
N ARG A 22 -2.61 -6.98 16.50
CA ARG A 22 -2.80 -5.88 17.48
C ARG A 22 -4.20 -5.84 18.06
N LEU A 23 -5.19 -6.35 17.34
CA LEU A 23 -6.59 -6.34 17.70
C LEU A 23 -7.00 -7.73 18.18
N SER A 24 -7.55 -7.79 19.39
CA SER A 24 -8.27 -8.98 19.85
C SER A 24 -9.63 -9.00 19.17
N ILE A 25 -9.78 -9.83 18.15
CA ILE A 25 -11.04 -10.02 17.44
C ILE A 25 -11.69 -11.26 18.02
N GLY A 26 -12.89 -11.12 18.56
CA GLY A 26 -13.63 -12.24 19.13
C GLY A 26 -14.00 -13.28 18.06
N ALA A 27 -14.09 -14.56 18.45
CA ALA A 27 -14.44 -15.65 17.55
C ALA A 27 -15.82 -15.48 16.88
N GLU A 28 -16.72 -14.72 17.49
CA GLU A 28 -18.06 -14.44 16.92
C GLU A 28 -18.15 -13.07 16.24
N GLU A 29 -17.07 -12.28 16.23
CA GLU A 29 -17.10 -10.95 15.64
C GLU A 29 -16.83 -11.01 14.13
N PRO A 30 -17.82 -10.69 13.27
CA PRO A 30 -17.60 -10.70 11.84
C PRO A 30 -16.69 -9.55 11.42
N VAL A 31 -15.66 -9.85 10.63
CA VAL A 31 -14.71 -8.86 10.12
C VAL A 31 -14.84 -8.76 8.61
N LEU A 32 -15.04 -7.54 8.13
CA LEU A 32 -15.09 -7.24 6.71
C LEU A 32 -13.88 -6.40 6.30
N ILE A 33 -13.05 -6.97 5.42
CA ILE A 33 -11.84 -6.34 4.89
C ILE A 33 -12.11 -5.91 3.45
N HIS A 34 -11.89 -4.63 3.18
CA HIS A 34 -12.03 -4.05 1.84
C HIS A 34 -10.69 -3.56 1.31
N PHE A 35 -10.29 -4.11 0.17
CA PHE A 35 -9.20 -3.61 -0.66
C PHE A 35 -9.78 -3.00 -1.93
N ASP A 36 -9.22 -1.86 -2.36
CA ASP A 36 -9.39 -1.40 -3.73
C ASP A 36 -8.49 -2.23 -4.66
N LYS A 37 -9.02 -2.65 -5.81
CA LYS A 37 -8.25 -3.42 -6.78
C LYS A 37 -7.14 -2.57 -7.39
N HIS A 38 -5.98 -3.18 -7.59
CA HIS A 38 -4.84 -2.55 -8.24
C HIS A 38 -4.51 -3.25 -9.55
N GLY A 39 -4.60 -2.51 -10.66
CA GLY A 39 -4.38 -3.06 -12.00
C GLY A 39 -5.46 -4.08 -12.42
N GLY A 40 -5.10 -4.97 -13.34
CA GLY A 40 -6.01 -5.99 -13.90
C GLY A 40 -6.12 -7.28 -13.08
N ARG A 41 -5.65 -7.32 -11.83
CA ARG A 41 -5.59 -8.54 -11.01
C ARG A 41 -6.98 -8.91 -10.49
N ASN A 42 -7.39 -10.16 -10.76
CA ASN A 42 -8.65 -10.73 -10.28
C ASN A 42 -8.45 -11.88 -9.29
N GLN A 43 -7.23 -12.40 -9.16
CA GLN A 43 -6.92 -13.53 -8.29
C GLN A 43 -5.92 -13.06 -7.24
N TYR A 44 -6.28 -13.24 -5.97
CA TYR A 44 -5.54 -12.78 -4.81
C TYR A 44 -5.26 -13.91 -3.82
N LEU A 45 -5.72 -15.15 -4.09
CA LEU A 45 -5.44 -16.29 -3.22
C LEU A 45 -3.93 -16.47 -2.95
N PRO A 46 -3.02 -16.43 -3.96
CA PRO A 46 -1.58 -16.59 -3.68
C PRO A 46 -1.02 -15.50 -2.75
N LEU A 47 -1.47 -14.26 -2.92
CA LEU A 47 -1.12 -13.14 -2.05
C LEU A 47 -1.60 -13.38 -0.61
N LEU A 48 -2.85 -13.80 -0.47
CA LEU A 48 -3.45 -14.03 0.85
C LEU A 48 -2.78 -15.21 1.55
N MET A 49 -2.50 -16.31 0.85
CA MET A 49 -1.77 -17.46 1.41
C MET A 49 -0.34 -17.10 1.81
N GLN A 50 0.34 -16.23 1.06
CA GLN A 50 1.65 -15.72 1.47
C GLN A 50 1.58 -14.91 2.77
N THR A 51 0.51 -14.14 2.95
CA THR A 51 0.32 -13.28 4.11
C THR A 51 -0.15 -14.07 5.34
N PHE A 52 -1.08 -14.99 5.13
CA PHE A 52 -1.75 -15.82 6.13
C PHE A 52 -1.51 -17.31 5.78
N PRO A 53 -0.30 -17.84 6.01
CA PRO A 53 0.05 -19.20 5.61
C PRO A 53 -0.67 -20.29 6.41
N ASP A 54 -1.09 -19.95 7.63
CA ASP A 54 -1.64 -20.91 8.60
C ASP A 54 -3.19 -20.93 8.63
N VAL A 55 -3.86 -20.23 7.70
CA VAL A 55 -5.33 -20.17 7.65
C VAL A 55 -5.87 -20.83 6.39
N PHE A 56 -6.98 -21.56 6.54
CA PHE A 56 -7.69 -22.10 5.40
C PHE A 56 -8.54 -21.01 4.74
N ILE A 57 -8.16 -20.61 3.52
CA ILE A 57 -8.83 -19.55 2.78
C ILE A 57 -9.77 -20.17 1.74
N GLN A 58 -11.06 -19.97 1.93
CA GLN A 58 -12.07 -20.32 0.94
C GLN A 58 -12.18 -19.21 -0.12
N VAL A 59 -12.03 -19.57 -1.39
CA VAL A 59 -12.35 -18.68 -2.52
C VAL A 59 -13.86 -18.70 -2.75
N THR A 60 -14.54 -17.58 -2.53
CA THR A 60 -16.00 -17.48 -2.74
C THR A 60 -16.32 -17.00 -4.16
N ARG A 61 -15.54 -16.05 -4.69
CA ARG A 61 -15.70 -15.51 -6.06
C ARG A 61 -14.41 -14.84 -6.51
N GLU A 62 -14.07 -14.92 -7.79
CA GLU A 62 -13.03 -14.09 -8.41
C GLU A 62 -13.55 -13.45 -9.68
N GLY A 63 -13.19 -12.20 -9.93
CA GLY A 63 -13.63 -11.50 -11.13
C GLY A 63 -13.23 -10.04 -11.18
N ARG A 64 -13.53 -9.42 -12.33
CA ARG A 64 -13.18 -8.03 -12.64
C ARG A 64 -13.71 -7.05 -11.58
N GLU A 65 -15.00 -7.15 -11.27
CA GLU A 65 -15.66 -6.23 -10.33
C GLU A 65 -15.29 -6.54 -8.88
N ILE A 66 -15.27 -7.83 -8.51
CA ILE A 66 -15.02 -8.27 -7.13
C ILE A 66 -14.32 -9.62 -7.08
N SER A 67 -13.40 -9.76 -6.13
CA SER A 67 -12.82 -11.03 -5.71
C SER A 67 -13.00 -11.15 -4.21
N GLU A 68 -13.60 -12.24 -3.74
CA GLU A 68 -14.03 -12.46 -2.36
C GLU A 68 -13.47 -13.78 -1.82
N TYR A 69 -12.97 -13.71 -0.60
CA TYR A 69 -12.37 -14.81 0.15
C TYR A 69 -12.92 -14.82 1.57
N ARG A 70 -12.97 -15.99 2.20
CA ARG A 70 -13.44 -16.17 3.57
C ARG A 70 -12.54 -17.13 4.36
N TRP A 71 -12.43 -16.91 5.67
CA TRP A 71 -11.77 -17.81 6.62
C TRP A 71 -12.28 -17.56 8.05
N GLY A 72 -11.94 -18.45 8.99
CA GLY A 72 -12.22 -18.28 10.42
C GLY A 72 -13.29 -19.22 10.99
N ASP A 73 -13.27 -20.50 10.62
CA ASP A 73 -14.13 -21.56 11.18
C ASP A 73 -13.40 -22.48 12.18
N GLY A 74 -12.23 -22.06 12.71
CA GLY A 74 -11.41 -22.83 13.65
C GLY A 74 -10.47 -21.96 14.52
N ALA A 75 -9.68 -22.61 15.39
CA ALA A 75 -8.73 -21.93 16.29
C ALA A 75 -7.48 -21.41 15.54
N GLY A 76 -7.19 -20.12 15.63
CA GLY A 76 -6.07 -19.48 14.91
C GLY A 76 -6.21 -17.96 14.73
N LEU A 77 -5.26 -17.32 14.02
CA LEU A 77 -5.36 -15.89 13.68
C LEU A 77 -6.59 -15.64 12.80
N GLY A 78 -7.59 -14.94 13.35
CA GLY A 78 -8.89 -14.74 12.70
C GLY A 78 -9.90 -15.83 13.04
N GLU A 79 -10.05 -16.17 14.32
CA GLU A 79 -11.15 -17.03 14.84
C GLU A 79 -12.55 -16.45 14.52
N GLY A 80 -12.63 -15.17 14.15
CA GLY A 80 -13.84 -14.50 13.70
C GLY A 80 -14.22 -14.86 12.26
N ASN A 81 -15.49 -14.71 11.92
CA ASN A 81 -15.99 -14.87 10.56
C ASN A 81 -15.42 -13.76 9.64
N ILE A 82 -14.29 -14.03 8.97
CA ILE A 82 -13.59 -13.04 8.14
C ILE A 82 -14.06 -13.13 6.70
N GLN A 83 -14.41 -11.97 6.14
CA GLN A 83 -14.66 -11.78 4.72
C GLN A 83 -13.69 -10.75 4.15
N CYS A 84 -12.89 -11.15 3.17
CA CYS A 84 -11.95 -10.28 2.48
C CYS A 84 -12.37 -10.05 1.04
N ARG A 85 -12.52 -8.78 0.66
CA ARG A 85 -12.98 -8.37 -0.66
C ARG A 85 -12.00 -7.42 -1.34
N PHE A 86 -11.63 -7.76 -2.57
CA PHE A 86 -10.95 -6.87 -3.49
C PHE A 86 -11.95 -6.34 -4.51
N VAL A 87 -12.29 -5.06 -4.43
CA VAL A 87 -13.36 -4.44 -5.24
C VAL A 87 -12.79 -3.40 -6.20
N ALA A 88 -13.20 -3.44 -7.47
CA ALA A 88 -12.87 -2.38 -8.41
C ALA A 88 -13.58 -1.08 -8.00
N LYS A 89 -12.86 0.05 -7.99
CA LYS A 89 -13.38 1.31 -7.42
C LYS A 89 -13.84 1.08 -5.98
N GLY A 90 -12.97 0.43 -5.20
CA GLY A 90 -13.22 0.09 -3.81
C GLY A 90 -13.27 1.31 -2.89
N ASP A 91 -12.74 2.44 -3.34
CA ASP A 91 -12.86 3.76 -2.71
C ASP A 91 -14.32 4.25 -2.55
N ARG A 92 -15.30 3.57 -3.16
CA ARG A 92 -16.72 3.76 -2.83
C ARG A 92 -17.10 3.34 -1.41
N PHE A 93 -16.31 2.48 -0.76
CA PHE A 93 -16.55 2.03 0.61
C PHE A 93 -15.79 2.90 1.61
N LEU A 94 -16.46 3.29 2.70
CA LEU A 94 -15.92 4.22 3.68
C LEU A 94 -14.52 3.83 4.21
N PRO A 95 -14.23 2.57 4.61
CA PRO A 95 -12.89 2.21 5.10
C PRO A 95 -11.79 2.41 4.04
N ALA A 96 -12.05 2.04 2.79
CA ALA A 96 -11.11 2.20 1.70
C ALA A 96 -10.94 3.67 1.29
N ALA A 97 -12.04 4.44 1.28
CA ALA A 97 -12.01 5.89 1.05
C ALA A 97 -11.16 6.60 2.11
N LEU A 98 -11.35 6.26 3.38
CA LEU A 98 -10.62 6.82 4.51
C LEU A 98 -9.13 6.48 4.41
N ALA A 99 -8.79 5.21 4.17
CA ALA A 99 -7.41 4.78 3.94
C ALA A 99 -6.76 5.53 2.77
N SER A 100 -7.49 5.75 1.68
CA SER A 100 -7.03 6.53 0.53
C SER A 100 -6.75 8.00 0.89
N ASN A 101 -7.63 8.64 1.67
CA ASN A 101 -7.43 10.01 2.13
C ASN A 101 -6.21 10.12 3.06
N PHE A 102 -6.04 9.19 3.99
CA PHE A 102 -4.86 9.14 4.85
C PHE A 102 -3.57 8.94 4.04
N ALA A 103 -3.57 8.04 3.05
CA ALA A 103 -2.41 7.80 2.20
C ALA A 103 -2.04 9.05 1.38
N LYS A 104 -3.03 9.76 0.82
CA LYS A 104 -2.80 11.04 0.12
C LYS A 104 -2.24 12.10 1.06
N TYR A 105 -2.84 12.25 2.25
CA TYR A 105 -2.38 13.21 3.25
C TYR A 105 -0.93 12.93 3.69
N ALA A 106 -0.61 11.67 4.02
CA ALA A 106 0.74 11.26 4.40
C ALA A 106 1.75 11.49 3.27
N ARG A 107 1.36 11.25 2.00
CA ARG A 107 2.18 11.59 0.83
C ARG A 107 2.50 13.09 0.80
N GLU A 108 1.51 13.96 0.97
CA GLU A 108 1.73 15.41 0.93
C GLU A 108 2.66 15.87 2.05
N LEU A 109 2.51 15.36 3.27
CA LEU A 109 3.44 15.65 4.38
C LEU A 109 4.88 15.19 4.06
N ALA A 110 5.04 14.01 3.48
CA ALA A 110 6.34 13.51 3.06
C ALA A 110 6.95 14.38 1.96
N MET A 111 6.16 14.79 0.95
CA MET A 111 6.61 15.69 -0.11
C MET A 111 6.97 17.08 0.42
N MET A 112 6.22 17.61 1.39
CA MET A 112 6.56 18.87 2.05
C MET A 112 7.92 18.76 2.77
N SER A 113 8.10 17.71 3.57
CA SER A 113 9.36 17.48 4.31
C SER A 113 10.55 17.31 3.37
N PHE A 114 10.35 16.54 2.29
CA PHE A 114 11.33 16.33 1.23
C PHE A 114 11.75 17.64 0.56
N ASN A 115 10.77 18.45 0.14
CA ASN A 115 11.06 19.74 -0.49
C ASN A 115 11.71 20.73 0.47
N THR A 116 11.29 20.76 1.74
CA THR A 116 11.91 21.61 2.77
C THR A 116 13.38 21.26 2.97
N PHE A 117 13.72 19.97 3.06
CA PHE A 117 15.11 19.53 3.18
C PHE A 117 15.97 20.05 2.03
N TRP A 118 15.58 19.79 0.78
CA TRP A 118 16.39 20.17 -0.38
C TRP A 118 16.50 21.68 -0.60
N ARG A 119 15.44 22.44 -0.28
CA ARG A 119 15.48 23.92 -0.36
C ARG A 119 16.40 24.57 0.67
N GLN A 120 16.77 23.86 1.74
CA GLN A 120 17.80 24.32 2.67
C GLN A 120 19.21 24.09 2.12
N GLN A 121 19.38 23.15 1.18
CA GLN A 121 20.68 22.79 0.61
C GLN A 121 20.95 23.49 -0.74
N VAL A 122 19.91 23.76 -1.52
CA VAL A 122 20.00 24.42 -2.84
C VAL A 122 19.17 25.69 -2.84
N ALA A 123 19.84 26.84 -3.00
CA ALA A 123 19.19 28.14 -3.11
C ALA A 123 18.26 28.19 -4.34
N ASP A 124 17.10 28.85 -4.20
CA ASP A 124 16.10 29.04 -5.25
C ASP A 124 15.54 27.76 -5.90
N LEU A 125 15.74 26.60 -5.25
CA LEU A 125 15.23 25.32 -5.74
C LEU A 125 13.70 25.31 -5.80
N LYS A 126 13.16 25.03 -6.99
CA LYS A 126 11.71 24.91 -7.17
C LYS A 126 11.22 23.54 -6.66
N PRO A 127 10.15 23.50 -5.85
CA PRO A 127 9.66 22.25 -5.29
C PRO A 127 9.20 21.28 -6.39
N THR A 128 9.26 19.99 -6.08
CA THR A 128 8.76 18.91 -6.93
C THR A 128 7.52 18.26 -6.33
N ALA A 129 6.61 17.81 -7.20
CA ALA A 129 5.51 16.90 -6.89
C ALA A 129 5.86 15.42 -7.15
N GLY A 130 7.06 15.13 -7.65
CA GLY A 130 7.56 13.78 -7.90
C GLY A 130 6.98 13.10 -9.15
N TYR A 131 6.31 13.83 -10.04
CA TYR A 131 5.84 13.29 -11.33
C TYR A 131 7.00 13.16 -12.32
N PRO A 132 6.98 12.19 -13.27
CA PRO A 132 8.17 11.83 -14.05
C PRO A 132 8.91 12.99 -14.74
N VAL A 133 8.20 13.97 -15.29
CA VAL A 133 8.81 15.13 -15.95
C VAL A 133 9.43 16.08 -14.92
N ASP A 134 8.66 16.41 -13.89
CA ASP A 134 9.08 17.33 -12.83
C ASP A 134 10.19 16.73 -11.95
N ALA A 135 10.13 15.43 -11.64
CA ALA A 135 11.13 14.71 -10.87
C ALA A 135 12.49 14.67 -11.59
N LYS A 136 12.51 14.57 -12.93
CA LYS A 136 13.77 14.63 -13.71
C LYS A 136 14.44 15.99 -13.60
N ARG A 137 13.66 17.07 -13.75
CA ARG A 137 14.13 18.44 -13.54
C ARG A 137 14.71 18.60 -12.13
N PHE A 138 13.92 18.22 -11.12
CA PHE A 138 14.36 18.32 -9.73
C PHE A 138 15.64 17.54 -9.46
N LYS A 139 15.77 16.31 -9.97
CA LYS A 139 16.98 15.49 -9.84
C LYS A 139 18.22 16.16 -10.43
N GLN A 140 18.09 16.80 -11.60
CA GLN A 140 19.19 17.54 -12.21
C GLN A 140 19.61 18.75 -11.37
N GLU A 141 18.63 19.48 -10.82
CA GLU A 141 18.90 20.66 -10.00
C GLU A 141 19.60 20.32 -8.66
N ILE A 142 19.38 19.12 -8.10
CA ILE A 142 20.01 18.69 -6.84
C ILE A 142 21.28 17.86 -7.01
N GLU A 143 21.67 17.48 -8.23
CA GLU A 143 22.69 16.44 -8.49
C GLU A 143 24.03 16.70 -7.81
N THR A 144 24.56 17.91 -7.94
CA THR A 144 25.84 18.30 -7.32
C THR A 144 25.77 18.18 -5.80
N VAL A 145 24.75 18.80 -5.18
CA VAL A 145 24.58 18.80 -3.72
C VAL A 145 24.26 17.41 -3.18
N GLN A 146 23.53 16.59 -3.93
CA GLN A 146 23.29 15.20 -3.58
C GLN A 146 24.61 14.42 -3.47
N SER A 147 25.51 14.61 -4.45
CA SER A 147 26.85 13.99 -4.45
C SER A 147 27.67 14.47 -3.25
N ASP A 148 27.66 15.78 -2.96
CA ASP A 148 28.38 16.36 -1.83
C ASP A 148 27.87 15.83 -0.48
N LEU A 149 26.57 15.57 -0.37
CA LEU A 149 25.94 14.98 0.82
C LEU A 149 26.10 13.45 0.91
N GLY A 150 26.68 12.80 -0.12
CA GLY A 150 26.84 11.35 -0.17
C GLY A 150 25.50 10.58 -0.20
N ILE A 151 24.42 11.20 -0.69
CA ILE A 151 23.09 10.56 -0.77
C ILE A 151 23.04 9.71 -2.03
N SER A 152 22.91 8.40 -1.86
CA SER A 152 22.83 7.45 -2.99
C SER A 152 21.51 7.58 -3.77
N ASP A 153 21.59 7.30 -5.07
CA ASP A 153 20.47 7.43 -6.02
C ASP A 153 19.29 6.49 -5.71
N ASP A 154 19.53 5.34 -5.09
CA ASP A 154 18.49 4.37 -4.71
C ASP A 154 17.57 4.87 -3.58
N ILE A 155 18.03 5.85 -2.78
CA ILE A 155 17.20 6.50 -1.76
C ILE A 155 16.17 7.45 -2.40
N LEU A 156 16.58 8.15 -3.48
CA LEU A 156 15.77 9.17 -4.13
C LEU A 156 14.97 8.65 -5.32
N TRP A 157 15.53 7.66 -6.02
CA TRP A 157 15.02 7.17 -7.29
C TRP A 157 14.71 5.69 -7.22
N ARG A 158 13.47 5.35 -7.55
CA ARG A 158 13.04 3.95 -7.56
C ARG A 158 13.79 3.18 -8.65
N GLN A 159 14.65 2.27 -8.22
CA GLN A 159 15.30 1.27 -9.08
C GLN A 159 14.27 0.26 -9.60
N ARG A 160 14.49 -0.27 -10.81
CA ARG A 160 13.60 -1.25 -11.45
C ARG A 160 14.02 -2.68 -11.10
#